data_AF-A0A955YW09-F1
#
_entry.id   AF-A0A955YW09-F1
#
_cell.length_a   1.000
_cell.length_b   1.000
_cell.length_c   1.000
_cell.angle_alpha   90.00
_cell.angle_beta   90.00
_cell.angle_gamma   90.00
#
_symmetry.space_group_name_H-M   'P 1'
#
loop_
_entity.id
_entity.type
_entity.pdbx_description
1 polymer ?
#
loop_
_entity_poly.entity_id
_entity_poly.type
_entity_poly.pdbx_seq_one_letter_code
_entity_poly.pdbx_strand_id
1 'polypeptide(L)'
;ILSRDKAGDVDGHFTLFVHPEGNFYVRYQKMLSATTSLEYLICTTPFPPDEWHHLAINFGEGPLELFVDGRRAPFEGQLAGLPRLCGDGNPEYGIDGAPGVPWTLGADASCLGCPEPVNQYLRGAIDELRISKVRRDFDL
;
A
#
# COMPACT_ATOMS: atom_id res chain seq x y z
N ILE A 1 -6.10 2.74 -7.77
CA ILE A 1 -5.43 1.51 -7.30
C ILE A 1 -4.03 1.50 -7.90
N LEU A 2 -3.01 1.26 -7.09
CA LEU A 2 -1.65 0.97 -7.51
C LEU A 2 -1.25 -0.33 -6.80
N SER A 3 -0.96 -1.39 -7.54
CA SER A 3 -0.75 -2.72 -6.96
C SER A 3 0.50 -3.38 -7.50
N ARG A 4 1.27 -3.99 -6.61
CA ARG A 4 2.35 -4.93 -6.87
C ARG A 4 2.15 -6.09 -5.91
N ASP A 5 1.20 -6.92 -6.26
CA ASP A 5 0.70 -8.00 -5.42
C ASP A 5 0.44 -9.23 -6.28
N LYS A 6 0.53 -10.42 -5.69
CA LYS A 6 0.17 -11.68 -6.30
C LYS A 6 -0.09 -12.72 -5.21
N ALA A 7 -1.33 -13.19 -5.13
CA ALA A 7 -1.76 -14.16 -4.15
C ALA A 7 -0.92 -15.45 -4.24
N GLY A 8 -0.47 -15.94 -3.07
CA GLY A 8 0.33 -17.16 -2.97
C GLY A 8 1.79 -17.02 -3.40
N ASP A 9 2.27 -15.79 -3.64
CA ASP A 9 3.68 -15.51 -3.99
C ASP A 9 4.50 -15.04 -2.77
N VAL A 10 5.72 -14.54 -3.05
CA VAL A 10 6.74 -14.07 -2.11
C VAL A 10 6.32 -12.84 -1.26
N ASP A 11 7.21 -12.43 -0.35
CA ASP A 11 7.06 -11.24 0.48
C ASP A 11 7.27 -9.92 -0.29
N GLY A 12 6.91 -8.81 0.35
CA GLY A 12 7.10 -7.46 -0.20
C GLY A 12 5.98 -6.99 -1.12
N HIS A 13 4.80 -7.64 -1.09
CA HIS A 13 3.66 -7.14 -1.84
C HIS A 13 3.20 -5.78 -1.31
N PHE A 14 2.74 -4.95 -2.23
CA PHE A 14 2.28 -3.61 -1.97
C PHE A 14 0.96 -3.36 -2.70
N THR A 15 -0.01 -2.77 -2.02
CA THR A 15 -1.27 -2.32 -2.65
C THR A 15 -1.72 -1.00 -2.04
N LEU A 16 -1.93 0.00 -2.88
CA LEU A 16 -2.68 1.21 -2.58
C LEU A 16 -4.06 1.11 -3.26
N PHE A 17 -5.13 1.29 -2.50
CA PHE A 17 -6.49 1.33 -3.02
C PHE A 17 -7.38 2.31 -2.26
N VAL A 18 -8.53 2.62 -2.85
CA VAL A 18 -9.60 3.41 -2.25
C VAL A 18 -10.66 2.44 -1.77
N HIS A 19 -10.96 2.46 -0.47
CA HIS A 19 -12.02 1.63 0.12
C HIS A 19 -13.39 2.26 -0.13
N PRO A 20 -14.46 1.47 -0.34
CA PRO A 20 -15.82 2.00 -0.53
C PRO A 20 -16.33 2.89 0.60
N GLU A 21 -15.75 2.79 1.80
CA GLU A 21 -16.08 3.63 2.96
C GLU A 21 -15.40 5.02 2.92
N GLY A 22 -14.70 5.37 1.84
CA GLY A 22 -14.08 6.70 1.69
C GLY A 22 -12.74 6.86 2.39
N ASN A 23 -11.92 5.81 2.39
CA ASN A 23 -10.57 5.84 2.94
C ASN A 23 -9.53 5.42 1.90
N PHE A 24 -8.36 6.07 1.93
CA PHE A 24 -7.17 5.52 1.30
C PHE A 24 -6.65 4.39 2.16
N TYR A 25 -6.26 3.28 1.53
CA TYR A 25 -5.62 2.14 2.18
C TYR A 25 -4.32 1.82 1.47
N VAL A 26 -3.24 1.76 2.23
CA VAL A 26 -1.96 1.22 1.81
C VAL A 26 -1.74 -0.06 2.60
N ARG A 27 -1.52 -1.17 1.90
CA ARG A 27 -1.19 -2.46 2.49
C ARG A 27 0.20 -2.88 2.01
N TYR A 28 1.03 -3.30 2.95
CA TYR A 28 2.31 -3.93 2.68
C TYR A 28 2.35 -5.30 3.36
N GLN A 29 2.65 -6.35 2.60
CA GLN A 29 2.73 -7.73 3.08
C GLN A 29 4.19 -8.11 3.32
N LYS A 30 4.49 -8.68 4.49
CA LYS A 30 5.77 -9.33 4.78
C LYS A 30 5.59 -10.70 5.40
N MET A 31 6.63 -11.51 5.30
CA MET A 31 6.72 -12.77 6.00
C MET A 31 7.35 -12.51 7.38
N LEU A 32 6.71 -13.02 8.43
CA LEU A 32 7.34 -13.08 9.75
C LEU A 32 8.44 -14.14 9.71
N SER A 33 9.68 -13.69 9.75
CA SER A 33 10.89 -14.51 9.59
C SER A 33 10.98 -15.67 10.59
N ALA A 34 10.25 -15.59 11.71
CA ALA A 34 10.23 -16.61 12.76
C ALA A 34 9.13 -17.69 12.61
N THR A 35 8.07 -17.46 11.83
CA THR A 35 6.86 -18.31 11.87
C THR A 35 6.28 -18.69 10.52
N THR A 36 6.89 -18.28 9.40
CA THR A 36 6.31 -18.45 8.04
C THR A 36 4.90 -17.87 7.89
N SER A 37 4.48 -17.00 8.82
CA SER A 37 3.16 -16.38 8.83
C SER A 37 3.21 -15.04 8.09
N LEU A 38 2.10 -14.70 7.44
CA LEU A 38 1.95 -13.39 6.81
C LEU A 38 1.62 -12.32 7.85
N GLU A 39 2.27 -11.18 7.72
CA GLU A 39 1.97 -9.95 8.43
C GLU A 39 1.64 -8.86 7.42
N TYR A 40 0.64 -8.04 7.75
CA TYR A 40 0.25 -6.88 6.95
C TYR A 40 0.50 -5.62 7.76
N LEU A 41 1.29 -4.71 7.19
CA LEU A 41 1.35 -3.32 7.62
C LEU A 41 0.32 -2.55 6.81
N ILE A 42 -0.53 -1.78 7.48
CA ILE A 42 -1.66 -1.11 6.82
C ILE A 42 -1.65 0.35 7.24
N CYS A 43 -1.56 1.32 6.34
CA CYS A 43 -1.88 2.71 6.66
C CYS A 43 -3.21 3.09 6.05
N THR A 44 -4.06 3.78 6.81
CA THR A 44 -5.38 4.22 6.34
C THR A 44 -5.72 5.62 6.82
N THR A 45 -6.46 6.36 6.00
CA THR A 45 -7.01 7.66 6.37
C THR A 45 -8.24 8.00 5.52
N PRO A 46 -9.25 8.66 6.10
CA PRO A 46 -10.40 9.14 5.33
C PRO A 46 -9.98 10.25 4.38
N PHE A 47 -10.77 10.43 3.32
CA PHE A 47 -10.61 11.53 2.37
C PHE A 47 -11.98 12.03 1.85
N PRO A 48 -12.09 13.32 1.49
CA PRO A 48 -13.24 13.83 0.74
C PRO A 48 -13.36 13.17 -0.65
N PRO A 49 -14.48 12.51 -0.98
CA PRO A 49 -14.63 11.94 -2.32
C PRO A 49 -14.71 13.03 -3.39
N ASP A 50 -14.42 12.65 -4.64
CA ASP A 50 -14.55 13.49 -5.85
C ASP A 50 -13.65 14.74 -5.89
N GLU A 51 -12.58 14.77 -5.07
CA GLU A 51 -11.53 15.79 -5.09
C GLU A 51 -10.17 15.21 -5.51
N TRP A 52 -9.29 16.07 -6.03
CA TRP A 52 -7.89 15.70 -6.25
C TRP A 52 -7.14 15.69 -4.92
N HIS A 53 -6.49 14.57 -4.62
CA HIS A 53 -5.62 14.42 -3.45
C HIS A 53 -4.20 14.09 -3.87
N HIS A 54 -3.23 14.72 -3.20
CA HIS A 54 -1.84 14.34 -3.34
C HIS A 54 -1.49 13.25 -2.33
N LEU A 55 -1.09 12.09 -2.84
CA LEU A 55 -0.68 10.95 -2.03
C LEU A 55 0.82 10.78 -2.09
N ALA A 56 1.44 10.64 -0.92
CA ALA A 56 2.82 10.22 -0.81
C ALA A 56 2.94 9.03 0.14
N ILE A 57 3.75 8.05 -0.26
CA ILE A 57 3.89 6.79 0.48
C ILE A 57 5.36 6.44 0.54
N ASN A 58 5.85 6.21 1.75
CA ASN A 58 7.17 5.67 1.97
C ASN A 58 7.07 4.24 2.51
N PHE A 59 7.87 3.33 1.95
CA PHE A 59 8.00 1.94 2.40
C PHE A 59 9.41 1.42 2.06
N GLY A 60 9.78 0.26 2.60
CA GLY A 60 11.13 -0.28 2.55
C GLY A 60 11.90 -0.03 3.85
N GLU A 61 13.20 0.26 3.75
CA GLU A 61 14.00 0.60 4.93
C GLU A 61 13.39 1.81 5.67
N GLY A 62 12.89 1.58 6.88
CA GLY A 62 12.14 2.54 7.69
C GLY A 62 10.66 2.18 7.82
N PRO A 63 9.81 3.05 8.39
CA PRO A 63 8.41 2.75 8.62
C PRO A 63 7.57 2.75 7.33
N LEU A 64 6.41 2.09 7.33
CA LEU A 64 5.37 2.34 6.33
C LEU A 64 4.66 3.66 6.66
N GLU A 65 4.68 4.63 5.74
CA GLU A 65 4.05 5.93 5.95
C GLU A 65 3.14 6.28 4.78
N LEU A 66 1.99 6.86 5.10
CA LEU A 66 1.04 7.44 4.14
C LEU A 66 0.87 8.91 4.50
N PHE A 67 0.97 9.77 3.50
CA PHE A 67 0.67 11.19 3.59
C PHE A 67 -0.42 11.53 2.58
N VAL A 68 -1.41 12.30 3.02
CA VAL A 68 -2.50 12.82 2.20
C VAL A 68 -2.50 14.32 2.34
N ASP A 69 -2.32 15.02 1.22
CA ASP A 69 -2.26 16.48 1.17
C ASP A 69 -1.23 17.07 2.16
N GLY A 70 -0.07 16.42 2.25
CA GLY A 70 1.04 16.82 3.13
C GLY A 70 0.86 16.47 4.61
N ARG A 71 -0.19 15.74 4.98
CA ARG A 71 -0.42 15.31 6.36
C ARG A 71 -0.26 13.80 6.50
N ARG A 72 0.55 13.37 7.47
CA ARG A 72 0.70 11.95 7.78
C ARG A 72 -0.62 11.33 8.26
N ALA A 73 -0.96 10.17 7.72
CA ALA A 73 -2.10 9.37 8.14
C ALA A 73 -1.93 8.97 9.62
N PRO A 74 -2.98 9.09 10.45
CA PRO A 74 -2.86 8.81 11.88
C PRO A 74 -3.02 7.33 12.22
N PHE A 75 -3.59 6.50 11.34
CA PHE A 75 -3.99 5.13 11.66
C PHE A 75 -3.21 4.08 10.89
N GLU A 76 -2.68 3.10 11.62
CA GLU A 76 -2.40 1.78 11.07
C GLU A 76 -3.68 0.94 11.14
N GLY A 77 -3.91 0.03 10.19
CA GLY A 77 -4.95 -0.98 10.34
C GLY A 77 -4.72 -1.88 11.57
N GLN A 78 -5.63 -2.81 11.82
CA GLN A 78 -5.51 -3.72 12.96
C GLN A 78 -4.40 -4.76 12.70
N LEU A 79 -3.32 -4.73 13.49
CA LEU A 79 -2.34 -5.81 13.54
C LEU A 79 -2.58 -6.65 14.80
N ALA A 80 -2.91 -7.93 14.64
CA ALA A 80 -3.21 -8.85 15.74
C ALA A 80 -4.28 -8.30 16.73
N GLY A 81 -5.25 -7.53 16.23
CA GLY A 81 -6.36 -7.00 17.03
C GLY A 81 -6.06 -5.73 17.84
N LEU A 82 -4.81 -5.23 17.82
CA LEU A 82 -4.43 -4.01 18.53
C LEU A 82 -4.40 -2.81 17.56
N PRO A 83 -4.92 -1.62 17.98
CA PRO A 83 -4.73 -0.39 17.23
C PRO A 83 -3.24 -0.01 17.18
N ARG A 84 -2.75 0.41 16.02
CA ARG A 84 -1.41 0.96 15.85
C ARG A 84 -1.44 2.25 15.02
N LEU A 85 -0.37 3.04 15.09
CA LEU A 85 -0.22 4.26 14.32
C LEU A 85 0.49 3.97 13.00
N CYS A 86 0.09 4.65 11.93
CA CYS A 86 0.75 4.50 10.64
C CYS A 86 2.24 4.82 10.81
N GLY A 87 3.07 3.82 10.53
CA GLY A 87 4.52 3.84 10.66
C GLY A 87 5.08 3.35 11.99
N ASP A 88 4.30 2.60 12.77
CA ASP A 88 4.80 1.76 13.86
C ASP A 88 5.45 0.45 13.35
N GLY A 89 5.23 0.09 12.08
CA GLY A 89 5.76 -1.11 11.44
C GLY A 89 6.83 -0.82 10.38
N ASN A 90 7.84 -1.68 10.32
CA ASN A 90 8.92 -1.62 9.32
C ASN A 90 8.72 -2.68 8.23
N PRO A 91 8.47 -2.28 6.97
CA PRO A 91 8.70 -3.11 5.80
C PRO A 91 10.12 -3.66 5.76
N GLU A 92 10.27 -4.89 5.26
CA GLU A 92 11.59 -5.51 5.05
C GLU A 92 12.17 -5.16 3.68
N TYR A 93 11.31 -4.89 2.69
CA TYR A 93 11.69 -4.63 1.31
C TYR A 93 11.09 -3.32 0.81
N GLY A 94 11.91 -2.55 0.08
CA GLY A 94 11.45 -1.39 -0.66
C GLY A 94 10.87 -1.79 -2.02
N ILE A 95 11.13 -0.98 -3.05
CA ILE A 95 10.66 -1.25 -4.42
C ILE A 95 11.18 -2.58 -5.01
N ASP A 96 12.21 -3.19 -4.43
CA ASP A 96 12.78 -4.45 -4.92
C ASP A 96 12.05 -5.68 -4.35
N GLY A 97 11.12 -5.50 -3.40
CA GLY A 97 10.22 -6.55 -2.92
C GLY A 97 9.29 -7.08 -4.01
N ALA A 98 8.72 -8.26 -3.80
CA ALA A 98 7.90 -8.95 -4.81
C ALA A 98 8.59 -9.06 -6.20
N PRO A 99 9.78 -9.70 -6.29
CA PRO A 99 10.47 -9.91 -7.55
C PRO A 99 9.59 -10.64 -8.57
N GLY A 100 9.59 -10.17 -9.83
CA GLY A 100 8.79 -10.76 -10.91
C GLY A 100 7.32 -10.33 -10.94
N VAL A 101 6.83 -9.62 -9.91
CA VAL A 101 5.49 -9.02 -9.89
C VAL A 101 5.57 -7.59 -10.46
N PRO A 102 4.85 -7.26 -11.56
CA PRO A 102 4.88 -5.92 -12.12
C PRO A 102 4.07 -4.92 -11.28
N TRP A 103 4.39 -3.64 -11.44
CA TRP A 103 3.52 -2.55 -11.00
C TRP A 103 2.30 -2.46 -11.91
N THR A 104 1.12 -2.49 -11.30
CA THR A 104 -0.18 -2.36 -11.97
C THR A 104 -0.83 -1.05 -11.54
N LEU A 105 -1.24 -0.25 -12.51
CA LEU A 105 -1.95 1.02 -12.29
C LEU A 105 -3.42 0.86 -12.67
N GLY A 106 -4.32 1.36 -11.82
CA GLY A 106 -5.76 1.38 -12.07
C GLY A 106 -6.49 0.06 -11.77
N ALA A 107 -5.78 -0.99 -11.35
CA ALA A 107 -6.34 -2.32 -11.09
C ALA A 107 -5.62 -3.02 -9.95
N ASP A 108 -6.31 -3.95 -9.27
CA ASP A 108 -5.65 -4.85 -8.32
C ASP A 108 -4.96 -6.02 -9.04
N ALA A 109 -3.70 -6.24 -8.69
CA ALA A 109 -2.83 -7.27 -9.21
C ALA A 109 -2.84 -8.55 -8.37
N SER A 110 -3.54 -8.58 -7.22
CA SER A 110 -3.55 -9.75 -6.31
C SER A 110 -3.86 -11.07 -7.03
N CYS A 111 -4.63 -11.06 -8.11
CA CYS A 111 -4.93 -12.25 -8.91
C CYS A 111 -4.14 -12.35 -10.25
N LEU A 112 -2.91 -11.85 -10.32
CA LEU A 112 -2.07 -11.99 -11.51
C LEU A 112 -1.84 -13.47 -11.86
N GLY A 113 -2.38 -13.89 -13.01
CA GLY A 113 -2.31 -15.28 -13.50
C GLY A 113 -3.49 -16.17 -13.09
N CYS A 114 -4.50 -15.62 -12.40
CA CYS A 114 -5.74 -16.32 -12.12
C CYS A 114 -6.59 -16.54 -13.39
N PRO A 115 -7.48 -17.56 -13.38
CA PRO A 115 -8.45 -17.74 -14.46
C PRO A 115 -9.55 -16.66 -14.46
N GLU A 116 -9.82 -16.06 -13.31
CA GLU A 116 -10.85 -15.02 -13.16
C GLU A 116 -10.34 -13.65 -13.62
N PRO A 117 -11.18 -12.86 -14.31
CA PRO A 117 -10.80 -11.51 -14.72
C PRO A 117 -10.65 -10.59 -13.52
N VAL A 118 -9.72 -9.63 -13.62
CA VAL A 118 -9.61 -8.54 -12.65
C VAL A 118 -10.94 -7.79 -12.60
N ASN A 119 -11.51 -7.63 -11.40
CA ASN A 119 -12.82 -7.01 -11.20
C ASN A 119 -12.78 -5.77 -10.29
N GLN A 120 -11.61 -5.41 -9.78
CA GLN A 120 -11.37 -4.21 -8.97
C GLN A 120 -10.57 -3.19 -9.77
N TYR A 121 -11.28 -2.17 -10.27
CA TYR A 121 -10.70 -1.08 -11.04
C TYR A 121 -10.86 0.25 -10.30
N LEU A 122 -9.88 1.14 -10.49
CA LEU A 122 -10.02 2.53 -10.09
C LEU A 122 -11.15 3.17 -10.91
N ARG A 123 -12.07 3.83 -10.22
CA ARG A 123 -13.04 4.74 -10.81
C ARG A 123 -12.57 6.16 -10.50
N GLY A 124 -11.91 6.79 -11.46
CA GLY A 124 -11.29 8.11 -11.28
C GLY A 124 -10.09 8.30 -12.22
N ALA A 125 -9.25 9.28 -11.91
CA ALA A 125 -8.04 9.60 -12.65
C ALA A 125 -6.81 9.56 -11.73
N ILE A 126 -5.64 9.37 -12.34
CA ILE A 126 -4.33 9.51 -11.69
C ILE A 126 -3.52 10.44 -12.57
N ASP A 127 -2.82 11.37 -11.94
CA ASP A 127 -1.82 12.23 -12.58
C ASP A 127 -0.55 12.28 -11.72
N GLU A 128 0.56 12.77 -12.30
CA GLU A 128 1.85 13.03 -11.64
C GLU A 128 2.46 11.82 -10.89
N LEU A 129 2.22 10.60 -11.39
CA LEU A 129 2.74 9.39 -10.78
C LEU A 129 4.28 9.34 -10.80
N ARG A 130 4.86 9.16 -9.62
CA ARG A 130 6.28 8.85 -9.46
C ARG A 130 6.47 7.63 -8.55
N ILE A 131 7.32 6.70 -8.99
CA ILE A 131 7.80 5.57 -8.19
C ILE A 131 9.32 5.64 -8.15
N SER A 132 9.94 5.51 -6.97
CA SER A 132 11.38 5.76 -6.79
C SER A 132 11.97 4.95 -5.64
N LYS A 133 13.28 4.69 -5.69
CA LYS A 133 14.09 4.13 -4.58
C LYS A 133 14.45 5.15 -3.50
N VAL A 134 14.08 6.41 -3.68
CA VAL A 134 14.45 7.50 -2.79
C VAL A 134 13.29 7.80 -1.86
N ARG A 135 13.48 7.52 -0.57
CA ARG A 135 12.59 7.98 0.50
C ARG A 135 12.59 9.50 0.56
N ARG A 136 11.43 10.11 0.82
CA ARG A 136 11.27 11.58 0.87
C ARG A 136 10.54 11.98 2.14
N ASP A 137 10.85 13.17 2.61
CA ASP A 137 10.07 13.85 3.65
C ASP A 137 8.93 14.62 2.98
N PHE A 138 7.74 14.52 3.58
CA PHE A 138 6.50 15.14 3.11
C PHE A 138 5.79 15.92 4.21
N ASP A 139 6.39 16.02 5.40
CA ASP A 139 5.90 16.92 6.45
C ASP A 139 6.09 18.38 5.97
N LEU A 140 5.04 19.19 6.13
CA LEU A 140 5.00 20.62 5.77
C LEU A 140 5.26 21.51 6.98
#